data_AF-A0A5J9U2A2-F1
#
_entry.id   AF-A0A5J9U2A2-F1
#
_cell.length_a   1.000
_cell.length_b   1.000
_cell.length_c   1.000
_cell.angle_alpha   90.00
_cell.angle_beta   90.00
_cell.angle_gamma   90.00
#
_symmetry.space_group_name_H-M   'P 1'
#
loop_
_entity.id
_entity.type
_entity.pdbx_description
1 polymer ?
#
loop_
_entity_poly.entity_id
_entity_poly.type
_entity_poly.pdbx_seq_one_letter_code
_entity_poly.pdbx_strand_id
1 'polypeptide(L)'
;MSAAAGGLRRLLAAAATAGAAEARAAIFGHALNPMGKRAATKLMRKKMVGDQVAQWYPYDIKRDDPLVMAREEKDVAARVRQRRAKEDAQSREANSDAMFYCLVISSDSLSYGFKN
;
A
#
# COMPACT_ATOMS: atom_id res chain seq x y z
N MET A 1 -44.82 -2.67 60.17
CA MET A 1 -43.35 -2.78 60.01
C MET A 1 -42.91 -3.68 58.84
N SER A 2 -43.66 -3.80 57.74
CA SER A 2 -43.41 -4.81 56.69
C SER A 2 -42.62 -4.29 55.46
N ALA A 3 -42.82 -3.03 55.06
CA ALA A 3 -42.21 -2.49 53.83
C ALA A 3 -40.67 -2.37 53.89
N ALA A 4 -40.10 -2.09 55.07
CA ALA A 4 -38.65 -1.95 55.25
C ALA A 4 -37.89 -3.27 55.11
N ALA A 5 -38.49 -4.40 55.50
CA ALA A 5 -37.87 -5.73 55.39
C ALA A 5 -37.76 -6.22 53.94
N GLY A 6 -38.73 -5.88 53.09
CA GLY A 6 -38.69 -6.17 51.66
C GLY A 6 -37.59 -5.39 50.91
N GLY A 7 -37.37 -4.12 51.30
CA GLY A 7 -36.30 -3.28 50.77
C GLY A 7 -34.90 -3.81 51.14
N LEU A 8 -34.68 -4.17 52.41
CA LEU A 8 -33.41 -4.71 52.88
C LEU A 8 -33.04 -6.04 52.18
N ARG A 9 -34.00 -6.96 52.04
CA ARG A 9 -33.78 -8.23 51.32
C ARG A 9 -33.35 -8.02 49.87
N ARG A 10 -33.94 -7.04 49.18
CA ARG A 10 -33.56 -6.68 47.80
C ARG A 10 -32.13 -6.12 47.71
N LEU A 11 -31.72 -5.27 48.66
CA LEU A 11 -30.36 -4.75 48.70
C LEU A 11 -29.33 -5.85 48.96
N LEU A 12 -29.61 -6.77 49.89
CA LEU A 12 -28.74 -7.93 50.15
C LEU A 12 -28.63 -8.85 48.94
N ALA A 13 -29.74 -9.11 48.24
CA ALA A 13 -29.74 -9.89 47.02
C ALA A 13 -28.93 -9.21 45.89
N ALA A 14 -29.05 -7.89 45.74
CA ALA A 14 -28.28 -7.13 44.76
C ALA A 14 -26.78 -7.10 45.07
N ALA A 15 -26.40 -6.98 46.35
CA ALA A 15 -25.01 -7.05 46.77
C ALA A 15 -24.40 -8.45 46.54
N ALA A 16 -25.17 -9.51 46.82
CA ALA A 16 -24.72 -10.89 46.61
C ALA A 16 -24.49 -11.20 45.12
N THR A 17 -25.38 -10.75 44.22
CA THR A 17 -25.21 -10.96 42.77
C THR A 17 -24.07 -10.14 42.20
N ALA A 18 -23.85 -8.92 42.68
CA ALA A 18 -22.68 -8.12 42.34
C ALA A 18 -21.37 -8.80 42.78
N GLY A 19 -21.30 -9.28 44.03
CA GLY A 19 -20.13 -10.00 44.55
C GLY A 19 -19.84 -11.30 43.80
N ALA A 20 -20.87 -12.05 43.40
CA ALA A 20 -20.69 -13.24 42.55
C ALA A 20 -20.13 -12.89 41.16
N ALA A 21 -20.57 -11.77 40.57
CA ALA A 21 -20.04 -11.30 39.29
C ALA A 21 -18.58 -10.86 39.41
N GLU A 22 -18.20 -10.19 40.51
CA GLU A 22 -16.82 -9.82 40.82
C GLU A 22 -15.92 -11.04 41.02
N ALA A 23 -16.37 -12.02 41.80
CA ALA A 23 -15.63 -13.27 42.00
C ALA A 23 -15.41 -14.01 40.67
N ARG A 24 -16.44 -14.08 39.81
CA ARG A 24 -16.30 -14.66 38.47
C ARG A 24 -15.29 -13.90 37.62
N ALA A 25 -15.32 -12.57 37.67
CA ALA A 25 -14.35 -11.73 36.95
C ALA A 25 -12.92 -11.97 37.42
N ALA A 26 -12.71 -12.12 38.74
CA ALA A 26 -11.42 -12.43 39.33
C ALA A 26 -10.91 -13.82 38.90
N ILE A 27 -11.76 -14.84 38.90
CA ILE A 27 -11.38 -16.22 38.53
C ILE A 27 -11.00 -16.32 37.04
N PHE A 28 -11.80 -15.72 36.16
CA PHE A 28 -11.63 -15.87 34.71
C PHE A 28 -10.87 -14.70 34.05
N GLY A 29 -10.35 -13.76 34.83
CA GLY A 29 -9.65 -12.58 34.33
C GLY A 29 -10.52 -11.68 33.45
N HIS A 30 -11.84 -11.66 33.69
CA HIS A 30 -12.73 -10.77 32.95
C HIS A 30 -12.69 -9.36 33.52
N ALA A 31 -12.53 -8.35 32.68
CA ALA A 31 -12.69 -6.96 33.11
C ALA A 31 -14.18 -6.63 33.34
N LEU A 32 -14.55 -6.38 34.60
CA LEU A 32 -15.89 -5.97 35.00
C LEU A 32 -16.02 -4.43 34.87
N ASN A 33 -17.12 -3.96 34.29
CA ASN A 33 -17.40 -2.53 34.13
C ASN A 33 -18.82 -2.22 34.65
N PRO A 34 -18.97 -1.98 35.96
CA PRO A 34 -20.27 -1.75 36.57
C PRO A 34 -20.94 -0.45 36.09
N MET A 35 -20.15 0.52 35.61
CA MET A 35 -20.61 1.83 35.17
C MET A 35 -21.03 1.85 33.68
N GLY A 36 -20.76 0.79 32.93
CA GLY A 36 -21.13 0.65 31.51
C GLY A 36 -20.45 1.64 30.56
N LYS A 37 -19.47 2.42 31.03
CA LYS A 37 -18.76 3.40 30.19
C LYS A 37 -17.93 2.71 29.10
N ARG A 38 -17.68 3.38 27.97
CA ARG A 38 -16.82 2.81 26.93
C ARG A 38 -15.40 2.64 27.47
N ALA A 39 -14.92 1.40 27.45
CA ALA A 39 -13.55 1.03 27.81
C ALA A 39 -12.81 0.48 26.59
N ALA A 40 -11.49 0.65 26.55
CA ALA A 40 -10.64 0.18 25.45
C ALA A 40 -10.53 -1.36 25.35
N THR A 41 -11.17 -2.10 26.24
CA THR A 41 -11.18 -3.58 26.26
C THR A 41 -11.64 -4.20 24.94
N LYS A 42 -12.50 -3.51 24.16
CA LYS A 42 -12.92 -3.99 22.84
C LYS A 42 -11.82 -3.88 21.78
N LEU A 43 -10.93 -2.90 21.89
CA LEU A 43 -9.78 -2.77 20.99
C LEU A 43 -8.75 -3.84 21.32
N MET A 44 -8.44 -4.03 22.61
CA MET A 44 -7.46 -5.02 23.08
C MET A 44 -7.89 -6.48 22.84
N ARG A 45 -9.20 -6.76 22.75
CA ARG A 45 -9.71 -8.11 22.43
C ARG A 45 -9.60 -8.47 20.94
N LYS A 46 -9.35 -7.51 20.06
CA LYS A 46 -9.15 -7.79 18.64
C LYS A 46 -7.77 -8.43 18.47
N LYS A 47 -7.70 -9.53 17.73
CA LYS A 47 -6.41 -10.10 17.32
C LYS A 47 -5.71 -9.10 16.39
N MET A 48 -4.40 -8.99 16.50
CA MET A 48 -3.60 -8.19 15.58
C MET A 48 -3.66 -8.83 14.18
N VAL A 49 -4.03 -8.05 13.18
CA VAL A 49 -4.20 -8.51 11.78
C VAL A 49 -3.04 -8.01 10.90
N GLY A 50 -2.11 -7.22 11.45
CA GLY A 50 -1.01 -6.60 10.71
C GLY A 50 -0.15 -7.61 9.95
N ASP A 51 0.26 -8.69 10.60
CA ASP A 51 1.13 -9.71 9.99
C ASP A 51 0.44 -10.43 8.83
N GLN A 52 -0.84 -10.76 8.99
CA GLN A 52 -1.64 -11.40 7.93
C GLN A 52 -1.81 -10.47 6.72
N VAL A 53 -2.01 -9.18 6.96
CA VAL A 53 -2.16 -8.17 5.90
C VAL A 53 -0.81 -7.87 5.24
N ALA A 54 0.28 -7.84 5.99
CA ALA A 54 1.62 -7.65 5.46
C ALA A 54 2.05 -8.79 4.52
N GLN A 55 1.56 -10.01 4.77
CA GLN A 55 1.79 -11.19 3.94
C GLN A 55 0.90 -11.27 2.68
N TRP A 56 0.22 -10.18 2.31
CA TRP A 56 -0.67 -10.16 1.14
C TRP A 56 0.04 -10.53 -0.17
N TYR A 57 1.29 -10.08 -0.33
CA TYR A 57 2.13 -10.49 -1.45
C TYR A 57 3.11 -11.56 -0.97
N PRO A 58 3.15 -12.73 -1.64
CA PRO A 58 4.11 -13.77 -1.30
C PRO A 58 5.54 -13.27 -1.56
N TYR A 59 6.47 -13.87 -0.84
CA TYR A 59 7.89 -13.57 -0.99
C TYR A 59 8.39 -13.89 -2.41
N ASP A 60 9.05 -12.93 -3.04
CA ASP A 60 9.63 -13.11 -4.39
C ASP A 60 11.02 -13.73 -4.29
N ILE A 61 11.06 -15.07 -4.34
CA ILE A 61 12.28 -15.88 -4.23
C ILE A 61 13.30 -15.54 -5.35
N LYS A 62 12.85 -14.98 -6.48
CA LYS A 62 13.72 -14.66 -7.61
C LYS A 62 14.70 -13.52 -7.32
N ARG A 63 14.37 -12.66 -6.35
CA ARG A 63 15.20 -11.54 -5.91
C ARG A 63 16.50 -12.00 -5.24
N ASP A 64 16.53 -13.20 -4.67
CA ASP A 64 17.67 -13.70 -3.90
C ASP A 64 18.71 -14.43 -4.76
N ASP A 65 18.30 -15.01 -5.90
CA ASP A 65 19.23 -15.72 -6.78
C ASP A 65 20.00 -14.70 -7.66
N PRO A 66 21.32 -14.53 -7.43
CA PRO A 66 22.12 -13.57 -8.17
C PRO A 66 22.17 -13.89 -9.68
N LEU A 67 21.97 -15.14 -10.08
CA LEU A 67 21.96 -15.54 -11.48
C LEU A 67 20.67 -15.13 -12.19
N VAL A 68 19.52 -15.18 -11.51
CA VAL A 68 18.22 -14.77 -12.06
C VAL A 68 18.18 -13.25 -12.18
N MET A 69 18.56 -12.54 -11.14
CA MET A 69 18.64 -11.07 -11.15
C MET A 69 19.55 -10.55 -12.27
N ALA A 70 20.76 -11.11 -12.41
CA ALA A 70 21.70 -10.70 -13.45
C ALA A 70 21.20 -10.98 -14.88
N ARG A 71 20.34 -11.99 -15.08
CA ARG A 71 19.72 -12.26 -16.39
C ARG A 71 18.65 -11.22 -16.71
N GLU A 72 17.75 -10.95 -15.77
CA GLU A 72 16.68 -9.97 -15.95
C GLU A 72 17.25 -8.56 -16.20
N GLU A 73 18.29 -8.17 -15.47
CA GLU A 73 18.98 -6.89 -15.68
C GLU A 73 19.65 -6.80 -17.06
N LYS A 74 20.26 -7.89 -17.54
CA LYS A 74 20.84 -7.94 -18.89
C LYS A 74 19.78 -7.79 -19.97
N ASP A 75 18.62 -8.42 -19.80
CA ASP A 75 17.52 -8.33 -20.76
C ASP A 75 16.92 -6.92 -20.76
N VAL A 76 16.75 -6.30 -19.60
CA VAL A 76 16.31 -4.90 -19.48
C VAL A 76 17.33 -3.96 -20.13
N ALA A 77 18.63 -4.15 -19.87
CA ALA A 77 19.70 -3.36 -20.48
C ALA A 77 19.73 -3.52 -22.01
N ALA A 78 19.54 -4.73 -22.53
CA ALA A 78 19.47 -4.99 -23.96
C ALA A 78 18.27 -4.27 -24.60
N ARG A 79 17.08 -4.34 -23.98
CA ARG A 79 15.88 -3.63 -24.45
C ARG A 79 16.06 -2.11 -24.44
N VAL A 80 16.71 -1.56 -23.41
CA VAL A 80 17.02 -0.13 -23.33
C VAL A 80 18.00 0.28 -24.42
N ARG A 81 19.06 -0.50 -24.66
CA ARG A 81 20.03 -0.25 -25.75
C ARG A 81 19.35 -0.26 -27.11
N GLN A 82 18.47 -1.22 -27.37
CA GLN A 82 17.72 -1.30 -28.62
C GLN A 82 16.78 -0.11 -28.82
N ARG A 83 16.13 0.40 -27.75
CA ARG A 83 15.30 1.62 -27.85
C ARG A 83 16.14 2.85 -28.18
N ARG A 84 17.26 3.05 -27.48
CA ARG A 84 18.17 4.17 -27.77
C ARG A 84 18.71 4.11 -29.20
N ALA A 85 19.12 2.93 -29.67
CA ALA A 85 19.61 2.76 -31.03
C ALA A 85 18.55 3.12 -32.10
N LYS A 86 17.27 2.87 -31.83
CA LYS A 86 16.16 3.27 -32.72
C LYS A 86 15.93 4.79 -32.69
N GLU A 87 15.97 5.40 -31.51
CA GLU A 87 15.87 6.87 -31.35
C GLU A 87 17.03 7.59 -32.04
N ASP A 88 18.26 7.06 -31.92
CA ASP A 88 19.46 7.58 -32.58
C ASP A 88 19.37 7.42 -34.11
N ALA A 89 18.79 6.33 -34.61
CA ALA A 89 18.56 6.14 -36.04
C ALA A 89 17.52 7.12 -36.60
N GLN A 90 16.41 7.30 -35.88
CA GLN A 90 15.34 8.22 -36.28
C GLN A 90 15.79 9.69 -36.27
N SER A 91 16.59 10.09 -35.27
CA SER A 91 17.16 11.44 -35.23
C SER A 91 18.18 11.70 -36.34
N ARG A 92 18.93 10.68 -36.79
CA ARG A 92 19.81 10.78 -37.97
C ARG A 92 19.04 10.94 -39.27
N GLU A 93 17.97 10.17 -39.46
CA GLU A 93 17.09 10.27 -40.63
C GLU A 93 16.41 11.63 -40.72
N ALA A 94 15.87 12.12 -39.60
CA ALA A 94 15.30 13.46 -39.52
C ALA A 94 16.34 14.56 -39.84
N ASN A 95 17.60 14.38 -39.43
CA ASN A 95 18.67 15.32 -39.72
C ASN A 95 19.10 15.26 -41.21
N SER A 96 19.16 14.06 -41.82
CA SER A 96 19.44 13.95 -43.25
C SER A 96 18.33 14.57 -44.11
N ASP A 97 17.07 14.39 -43.73
CA ASP A 97 15.92 14.98 -44.43
C ASP A 97 15.93 16.51 -44.31
N ALA A 98 16.22 17.04 -43.11
CA ALA A 98 16.36 18.48 -42.89
C ALA A 98 17.50 19.08 -43.72
N MET A 99 18.65 18.40 -43.81
CA MET A 99 19.78 18.82 -44.64
C MET A 99 19.46 18.76 -46.13
N PHE A 100 18.78 17.71 -46.60
CA PHE A 100 18.34 17.60 -47.99
C PHE A 100 17.36 18.72 -48.35
N TYR A 101 16.38 19.00 -47.48
CA TYR A 101 15.41 20.08 -47.69
C TYR A 101 16.07 21.46 -47.74
N CYS A 102 17.06 21.72 -46.88
CA CYS A 102 17.84 22.97 -46.91
C CYS A 102 18.65 23.13 -48.22
N LEU A 103 19.22 22.04 -48.74
CA LEU A 103 19.97 22.05 -49.99
C LEU A 103 19.08 22.32 -51.20
N VAL A 104 17.86 21.75 -51.22
CA VAL A 104 16.85 21.99 -52.26
C VAL A 104 16.40 23.45 -52.25
N ILE A 105 16.04 24.01 -51.09
CA ILE A 105 15.64 25.44 -50.96
C ILE A 105 16.77 26.38 -51.44
N SER A 106 18.02 26.05 -51.12
CA SER A 106 19.19 26.85 -51.54
C SER A 106 19.42 26.79 -53.06
N SER A 107 19.02 25.69 -53.71
CA SER A 107 19.12 25.51 -55.17
C SER A 107 18.01 26.26 -55.92
N ASP A 108 16.78 26.24 -55.38
CA ASP A 108 15.65 26.96 -55.96
C ASP A 108 15.80 28.49 -55.83
N SER A 109 16.38 28.99 -54.74
CA SER A 109 16.66 30.43 -54.57
C SER A 109 17.73 30.96 -55.53
N LEU A 110 18.70 30.13 -55.95
CA LEU A 110 19.64 30.46 -57.04
C LEU A 110 18.95 30.52 -58.41
N SER A 111 17.94 29.67 -58.64
CA SER A 111 17.12 29.67 -59.86
C SER A 111 16.24 30.92 -59.99
N TYR A 112 15.74 31.46 -58.87
CA TYR A 112 14.91 32.69 -58.87
C TYR A 112 15.72 33.99 -58.88
N GLY A 113 17.04 33.95 -58.69
CA GLY A 113 17.95 35.11 -58.72
C GLY A 113 18.62 35.40 -60.07
N PHE A 114 18.46 34.53 -61.08
CA PHE A 114 19.10 34.66 -62.40
C PHE A 114 18.10 35.07 -63.50
N LYS A 115 17.22 36.02 -63.20
CA LYS A 115 16.43 36.78 -64.18
C LYS A 115 16.46 38.26 -63.80
N ASN A 116 17.58 38.92 -64.12
CA ASN A 116 17.66 40.35 -64.40
C ASN A 116 18.41 40.51 -65.72
#